data_AF-A0A147HXA7-F1
#
_entry.id   AF-A0A147HXA7-F1
#
_cell.length_a   1.000
_cell.length_b   1.000
_cell.length_c   1.000
_cell.angle_alpha   90.00
_cell.angle_beta   90.00
_cell.angle_gamma   90.00
#
_symmetry.space_group_name_H-M   'P 1'
#
loop_
_entity.id
_entity.type
_entity.pdbx_description
1 polymer ?
#
loop_
_entity_poly.entity_id
_entity_poly.type
_entity_poly.pdbx_seq_one_letter_code
_entity_poly.pdbx_strand_id
1 'polypeptide(L)'
;MLDVSERRVCRVLGQHRSTQLKVPCGADDEQALTDDVVALAKQYGRYGYRRVGYHSESAFGAAFKRVLGQSPRQFVQAIAAER
;
A
#
# COMPACT_ATOMS: atom_id res chain seq x y z
N MET A 1 -8.44 -21.50 20.44
CA MET A 1 -8.12 -22.41 19.31
C MET A 1 -9.45 -22.95 18.81
N LEU A 2 -9.88 -22.61 17.60
CA LEU A 2 -11.16 -23.11 17.07
C LEU A 2 -10.97 -24.59 16.75
N ASP A 3 -11.79 -25.45 17.35
CA ASP A 3 -11.73 -26.93 17.23
C ASP A 3 -12.30 -27.42 15.88
N VAL A 4 -12.16 -26.59 14.84
CA VAL A 4 -12.86 -26.73 13.57
C VAL A 4 -11.83 -26.74 12.45
N SER A 5 -11.91 -27.76 11.59
CA SER A 5 -11.02 -27.84 10.43
C SER A 5 -11.18 -26.63 9.51
N GLU A 6 -10.05 -26.08 9.07
CA GLU A 6 -9.95 -24.99 8.09
C GLU A 6 -10.81 -25.25 6.84
N ARG A 7 -10.91 -26.51 6.40
CA ARG A 7 -11.78 -26.93 5.29
C ARG A 7 -13.26 -26.59 5.53
N ARG A 8 -13.75 -26.82 6.75
CA ARG A 8 -15.14 -26.54 7.12
C ARG A 8 -15.38 -25.04 7.17
N VAL A 9 -14.43 -24.29 7.72
CA VAL A 9 -14.47 -22.82 7.78
C VAL A 9 -14.51 -22.21 6.37
N CYS A 10 -13.61 -22.62 5.47
CA CYS A 10 -13.57 -22.11 4.09
C CYS A 10 -14.87 -22.43 3.31
N ARG A 11 -15.42 -23.64 3.48
CA ARG A 11 -16.71 -24.02 2.87
C ARG A 11 -17.87 -23.16 3.38
N VAL A 12 -17.94 -22.90 4.67
CA VAL A 12 -19.00 -22.07 5.28
C VAL A 12 -18.89 -20.61 4.84
N LEU A 13 -17.66 -20.09 4.74
CA LEU A 13 -17.42 -18.72 4.28
C LEU A 13 -17.58 -18.56 2.75
N GLY A 14 -17.79 -19.65 2.00
CA GLY A 14 -17.80 -19.62 0.53
C GLY A 14 -16.46 -19.18 -0.09
N GLN A 15 -15.38 -19.20 0.69
CA GLN A 15 -14.05 -18.78 0.28
C GLN A 15 -13.26 -19.98 -0.23
N HIS A 16 -12.56 -19.82 -1.35
CA HIS A 16 -11.65 -20.85 -1.82
C HIS A 16 -10.49 -21.01 -0.83
N ARG A 17 -10.13 -22.26 -0.52
CA ARG A 17 -9.11 -22.56 0.50
C ARG A 17 -7.77 -21.89 0.20
N SER A 18 -7.41 -21.69 -1.09
CA SER A 18 -6.16 -21.00 -1.45
C SER A 18 -6.10 -19.54 -0.96
N THR A 19 -7.25 -18.89 -0.79
CA THR A 19 -7.35 -17.50 -0.31
C THR A 19 -6.98 -17.40 1.16
N GLN A 20 -7.26 -18.43 1.96
CA GLN A 20 -6.91 -18.49 3.39
C GLN A 20 -5.54 -19.13 3.62
N LEU A 21 -5.08 -20.02 2.73
CA LEU A 21 -3.76 -20.65 2.82
C LEU A 21 -2.61 -19.69 2.52
N LYS A 22 -2.82 -18.72 1.63
CA LYS A 22 -1.81 -17.71 1.34
C LYS A 22 -1.92 -16.57 2.35
N VAL A 23 -1.15 -16.66 3.42
CA VAL A 23 -0.89 -15.50 4.27
C VAL A 23 -0.31 -14.40 3.36
N PRO A 24 -0.89 -13.19 3.35
CA PRO A 24 -0.27 -12.07 2.64
C PRO A 24 1.09 -11.80 3.27
N CYS A 25 2.13 -12.23 2.58
CA CYS A 25 3.50 -11.89 2.90
C CYS A 25 3.80 -10.59 2.15
N GLY A 26 4.11 -9.52 2.89
CA GLY A 26 4.71 -8.33 2.29
C GLY A 26 6.00 -8.72 1.59
N ALA A 27 6.34 -8.03 0.50
CA ALA A 27 7.61 -8.27 -0.16
C ALA A 27 8.74 -7.71 0.72
N ASP A 28 9.88 -8.40 0.79
CA ASP A 28 11.01 -7.98 1.64
C ASP A 28 11.54 -6.58 1.28
N ASP A 29 11.36 -6.19 0.02
CA ASP A 29 11.74 -4.90 -0.57
C ASP A 29 10.61 -3.86 -0.50
N GLU A 30 9.43 -4.17 0.06
CA GLU A 30 8.29 -3.25 0.09
C GLU A 30 8.63 -1.96 0.84
N GLN A 31 9.45 -2.03 1.89
CA GLN A 31 9.92 -0.87 2.64
C GLN A 31 10.91 -0.02 1.82
N ALA A 32 11.88 -0.65 1.16
CA ALA A 32 12.86 0.05 0.33
C ALA A 32 12.21 0.73 -0.88
N LEU A 33 11.31 0.00 -1.56
CA LEU A 33 10.50 0.53 -2.66
C LEU A 33 9.68 1.74 -2.20
N THR A 34 9.13 1.67 -1.00
CA THR A 34 8.37 2.76 -0.42
C THR A 34 9.22 4.00 -0.17
N ASP A 35 10.42 3.85 0.41
CA ASP A 35 11.30 4.97 0.70
C ASP A 35 11.72 5.71 -0.57
N ASP A 36 12.00 4.97 -1.64
CA ASP A 36 12.28 5.51 -2.97
C ASP A 36 11.08 6.28 -3.55
N VAL A 37 9.87 5.72 -3.40
CA VAL A 37 8.62 6.38 -3.81
C VAL A 37 8.39 7.69 -3.04
N VAL A 38 8.72 7.73 -1.76
CA VAL A 38 8.64 8.96 -0.94
C VAL A 38 9.69 9.99 -1.37
N ALA A 39 10.92 9.57 -1.65
CA ALA A 39 11.97 10.46 -2.15
C ALA A 39 11.56 11.10 -3.49
N LEU A 40 11.03 10.30 -4.41
CA LEU A 40 10.52 10.78 -5.69
C LEU A 40 9.29 11.68 -5.53
N ALA A 41 8.41 11.39 -4.57
CA ALA A 41 7.26 12.23 -4.27
C ALA A 41 7.65 13.59 -3.67
N LYS A 42 8.72 13.66 -2.86
CA LYS A 42 9.31 14.92 -2.40
C LYS A 42 9.88 15.73 -3.57
N GLN A 43 10.46 15.06 -4.56
CA GLN A 43 11.06 15.71 -5.73
C GLN A 43 10.03 16.21 -6.75
N TYR A 44 8.96 15.45 -6.99
CA TYR A 44 7.98 15.72 -8.05
C TYR A 44 6.60 16.16 -7.57
N GLY A 45 6.32 16.07 -6.27
CA GLY A 45 5.07 16.49 -5.65
C GLY A 45 3.84 15.83 -6.27
N ARG A 46 2.79 16.63 -6.48
CA ARG A 46 1.45 16.21 -6.93
C ARG A 46 1.40 15.48 -8.28
N TYR A 47 2.44 15.58 -9.11
CA TYR A 47 2.47 15.01 -10.46
C TYR A 47 3.38 13.78 -10.61
N GLY A 48 3.98 13.30 -9.52
CA GLY A 48 5.03 12.29 -9.56
C GLY A 48 4.58 10.88 -10.00
N TYR A 49 3.32 10.49 -9.84
CA TYR A 49 2.92 9.06 -9.91
C TYR A 49 3.32 8.36 -11.22
N ARG A 50 3.18 9.05 -12.37
CA ARG A 50 3.54 8.49 -13.69
C ARG A 50 5.06 8.38 -13.88
N ARG A 51 5.83 9.25 -13.23
CA ARG A 51 7.31 9.20 -13.22
C ARG A 51 7.86 8.16 -12.25
N VAL A 52 7.15 7.93 -11.15
CA VAL A 52 7.48 6.93 -10.13
C VAL A 52 7.19 5.49 -10.62
N GLY A 53 6.47 5.34 -11.74
CA GLY A 53 6.16 4.03 -12.31
C GLY A 53 4.87 3.41 -11.79
N TYR A 54 4.02 4.18 -11.09
CA TYR A 54 2.69 3.70 -10.73
C TYR A 54 1.75 3.72 -11.94
N HIS A 55 0.94 2.68 -12.04
CA HIS A 55 -0.07 2.52 -13.09
C HIS A 55 -1.26 3.49 -12.94
N SER A 56 -1.47 4.07 -11.75
CA SER A 56 -2.55 5.05 -11.49
C SER A 56 -2.24 5.99 -10.32
N GLU A 57 -2.87 7.18 -10.32
CA GLU A 57 -2.79 8.15 -9.22
C GLU A 57 -3.41 7.59 -7.92
N SER A 58 -4.45 6.77 -8.03
CA SER A 58 -5.10 6.11 -6.90
C SER A 58 -4.22 5.04 -6.26
N ALA A 59 -3.51 4.23 -7.06
CA ALA A 59 -2.58 3.24 -6.53
C ALA A 59 -1.38 3.90 -5.83
N PHE A 60 -0.83 4.96 -6.42
CA PHE A 60 0.22 5.76 -5.78
C PHE A 60 -0.28 6.39 -4.47
N GLY A 61 -1.47 7.00 -4.48
CA GLY A 61 -2.06 7.62 -3.30
C GLY A 61 -2.33 6.62 -2.17
N ALA A 62 -2.77 5.39 -2.49
CA ALA A 62 -3.02 4.35 -1.51
C ALA A 62 -1.73 3.84 -0.86
N ALA A 63 -0.66 3.60 -1.66
CA ALA A 63 0.64 3.19 -1.15
C ALA A 63 1.27 4.29 -0.28
N PHE A 64 1.25 5.53 -0.77
CA PHE A 64 1.78 6.70 -0.06
C PHE A 64 1.09 6.92 1.29
N LYS A 65 -0.26 6.85 1.32
CA LYS A 65 -1.03 7.01 2.54
C LYS A 65 -0.80 5.87 3.55
N ARG A 66 -0.59 4.64 3.08
CA ARG A 66 -0.31 3.49 3.95
C ARG A 66 0.96 3.69 4.77
N VAL A 67 1.97 4.32 4.18
CA VAL A 67 3.30 4.44 4.79
C VAL A 67 3.44 5.74 5.56
N LEU A 68 3.08 6.86 4.93
CA LEU A 68 3.28 8.19 5.50
C LEU A 68 2.08 8.69 6.33
N GLY A 69 0.98 7.93 6.36
CA GLY A 69 -0.25 8.29 7.09
C GLY A 69 -1.02 9.48 6.49
N GLN A 70 -0.52 10.09 5.42
CA GLN A 70 -1.09 11.30 4.80
C GLN A 70 -1.22 11.13 3.30
N SER A 71 -2.08 11.92 2.65
CA SER A 71 -2.16 11.92 1.19
C SER A 71 -1.02 12.73 0.55
N PRO A 72 -0.61 12.43 -0.70
CA PRO A 72 0.42 13.21 -1.40
C PRO A 72 0.11 14.71 -1.47
N ARG A 73 -1.18 15.10 -1.57
CA ARG A 73 -1.59 16.51 -1.58
C ARG A 73 -1.39 17.18 -0.22
N GLN A 74 -1.77 16.52 0.87
CA GLN A 74 -1.54 17.03 2.23
C GLN A 74 -0.06 17.15 2.53
N PHE A 75 0.73 16.18 2.07
CA PHE A 75 2.18 16.19 2.21
C PHE A 75 2.83 17.39 1.50
N VAL A 76 2.43 17.66 0.26
CA VAL A 76 2.92 18.85 -0.48
C VAL A 76 2.46 20.15 0.18
N GLN A 77 1.21 20.19 0.69
CA GLN A 77 0.71 21.36 1.43
C GLN A 77 1.47 21.58 2.74
N ALA A 78 1.83 20.51 3.46
CA ALA A 78 2.65 20.60 4.67
C ALA A 78 4.05 21.16 4.36
N ILE A 79 4.70 20.64 3.31
CA ILE A 79 5.99 21.17 2.83
C ILE A 79 5.89 22.64 2.43
N ALA A 80 4.80 23.04 1.77
CA ALA A 80 4.59 24.41 1.35
C ALA A 80 4.27 25.36 2.53
N ALA A 81 3.68 24.84 3.62
CA ALA A 81 3.36 25.61 4.82
C ALA A 81 4.57 25.78 5.77
N GLU A 82 5.61 24.96 5.62
CA GLU A 82 6.87 25.04 6.36
C GLU A 82 7.90 26.01 5.73
N ARG A 83 7.57 26.63 4.58
CA ARG A 83 8.35 27.70 3.93
C ARG A 83 7.68 29.05 4.09
#